data_AF-A0A7R9FFU1-F1
#
_entry.id   AF-A0A7R9FFU1-F1
#
_cell.length_a   1.000
_cell.length_b   1.000
_cell.length_c   1.000
_cell.angle_alpha   90.00
_cell.angle_beta   90.00
_cell.angle_gamma   90.00
#
_symmetry.space_group_name_H-M   'P 1'
#
loop_
_entity.id
_entity.type
_entity.pdbx_description
1 polymer ?
#
loop_
_entity_poly.entity_id
_entity_poly.type
_entity_poly.pdbx_seq_one_letter_code
_entity_poly.pdbx_strand_id
1 'polypeptide(L)'
;MTNLVNSPADISSIFDSISYAKAGSVIRMMSHFLSTSIFKAGLNTYLNAHHHNTAEASDLFTALHTSFLTVNPTSEISVIDVMNTWTTQMGYPVITVNRNYDTARTAKVKQVR
;
A
#
# COMPACT_ATOMS: atom_id res chain seq x y z
N MET A 1 -8.80 2.96 -5.77
CA MET A 1 -8.46 4.35 -5.35
C MET A 1 -8.21 5.23 -6.55
N THR A 2 -8.12 4.67 -7.76
CA THR A 2 -8.02 5.41 -9.02
C THR A 2 -9.33 5.34 -9.78
N ASN A 3 -10.08 6.44 -9.81
CA ASN A 3 -11.24 6.64 -10.69
C ASN A 3 -10.84 7.66 -11.76
N LEU A 4 -11.40 7.54 -12.97
CA LEU A 4 -11.20 8.55 -14.00
C LEU A 4 -11.92 9.84 -13.60
N VAL A 5 -11.22 10.97 -13.67
CA VAL A 5 -11.72 12.29 -13.25
C VAL A 5 -11.54 13.24 -14.42
N ASN A 6 -12.63 13.70 -15.02
CA ASN A 6 -12.58 14.54 -16.23
C ASN A 6 -13.37 15.85 -16.10
N SER A 7 -14.16 16.02 -15.04
CA SER A 7 -14.95 17.23 -14.80
C SER A 7 -14.73 17.82 -13.39
N PRO A 8 -15.04 19.11 -13.16
CA PRO A 8 -14.99 19.69 -11.82
C PRO A 8 -15.87 18.97 -10.78
N ALA A 9 -16.98 18.38 -11.23
CA ALA A 9 -17.85 17.56 -10.38
C ALA A 9 -17.15 16.25 -9.99
N ASP A 10 -16.46 15.60 -10.93
CA ASP A 10 -15.67 14.39 -10.64
C ASP A 10 -14.53 14.70 -9.67
N ILE A 11 -13.87 15.85 -9.82
CA ILE A 11 -12.83 16.32 -8.89
C ILE A 11 -13.41 16.45 -7.49
N SER A 12 -14.60 17.04 -7.35
CA SER A 12 -15.25 17.16 -6.04
C SER A 12 -15.60 15.79 -5.46
N SER A 13 -16.00 14.84 -6.31
CA SER A 13 -16.41 13.51 -5.88
C SER A 13 -15.27 12.65 -5.32
N ILE A 14 -14.02 12.89 -5.72
CA ILE A 14 -12.88 12.12 -5.20
C ILE A 14 -12.44 12.55 -3.80
N PHE A 15 -12.96 13.65 -3.24
CA PHE A 15 -12.75 14.04 -1.84
C PHE A 15 -13.68 13.25 -0.90
N ASP A 16 -13.58 11.93 -0.94
CA ASP A 16 -14.45 11.00 -0.23
C ASP A 16 -13.71 10.18 0.86
N SER A 17 -14.45 9.30 1.54
CA SER A 17 -13.87 8.43 2.56
C SER A 17 -12.86 7.41 2.02
N ILE A 18 -12.86 7.11 0.71
CA ILE A 18 -11.86 6.23 0.09
C ILE A 18 -10.52 6.96 0.02
N SER A 19 -10.51 8.20 -0.48
CA SER A 19 -9.29 9.01 -0.61
C SER A 19 -8.66 9.36 0.75
N TYR A 20 -9.47 9.47 1.82
CA TYR A 20 -8.96 9.78 3.15
C TYR A 20 -8.80 8.54 4.03
N ALA A 21 -9.89 7.84 4.37
CA ALA A 21 -9.87 6.79 5.38
C ALA A 21 -9.20 5.50 4.88
N LYS A 22 -9.54 5.04 3.67
CA LYS A 22 -8.88 3.86 3.08
C LYS A 22 -7.40 4.15 2.82
N ALA A 23 -7.07 5.27 2.18
CA ALA A 23 -5.68 5.63 1.91
C ALA A 23 -4.85 5.72 3.20
N GLY A 24 -5.34 6.41 4.23
CA GLY A 24 -4.65 6.50 5.53
C GLY A 24 -4.43 5.12 6.18
N SER A 25 -5.41 4.22 6.09
CA SER A 25 -5.29 2.85 6.61
C SER A 25 -4.23 2.04 5.85
N VAL A 26 -4.21 2.13 4.52
CA VAL A 26 -3.23 1.45 3.66
C VAL A 26 -1.83 2.00 3.88
N ILE A 27 -1.67 3.33 4.02
CA ILE A 27 -0.39 3.97 4.35
C ILE A 27 0.14 3.49 5.71
N ARG A 28 -0.72 3.42 6.72
CA ARG A 28 -0.36 2.88 8.04
C ARG A 28 0.07 1.42 7.97
N MET A 29 -0.68 0.58 7.25
CA MET A 29 -0.31 -0.81 7.00
C MET A 29 1.06 -0.92 6.33
N MET A 30 1.32 -0.09 5.31
CA MET A 30 2.60 -0.04 4.61
C MET A 30 3.76 0.35 5.53
N SER A 31 3.57 1.37 6.39
CA SER A 31 4.58 1.74 7.39
C SER A 31 4.92 0.60 8.35
N HIS A 32 3.96 -0.27 8.69
CA HIS A 32 4.23 -1.45 9.51
C HIS A 32 4.90 -2.57 8.72
N PHE A 33 4.47 -2.80 7.47
CA PHE A 33 5.05 -3.81 6.59
C PHE A 33 6.55 -3.55 6.32
N LEU A 34 6.93 -2.29 6.06
CA LEU A 34 8.31 -1.92 5.81
C LEU A 34 9.15 -1.68 7.07
N SER A 35 8.52 -1.53 8.23
CA SER A 35 9.04 -0.81 9.41
C SER A 35 9.10 0.71 9.25
N THR A 36 8.89 1.42 10.36
CA THR A 36 8.83 2.89 10.39
C THR A 36 10.12 3.56 9.91
N SER A 37 11.29 2.95 10.15
CA SER A 37 12.58 3.52 9.73
C SER A 37 12.75 3.49 8.20
N ILE A 38 12.53 2.33 7.58
CA ILE A 38 12.59 2.17 6.12
C ILE A 38 11.53 3.04 5.44
N PHE A 39 10.31 3.05 5.99
CA PHE A 39 9.22 3.88 5.46
C PHE A 39 9.58 5.37 5.47
N LYS A 40 10.15 5.89 6.57
CA LYS A 40 10.61 7.29 6.65
C LYS A 40 11.78 7.59 5.70
N ALA A 41 12.71 6.66 5.53
CA ALA A 41 13.81 6.82 4.58
C ALA A 41 13.31 6.92 3.13
N GLY A 42 12.35 6.06 2.76
CA GLY A 42 11.70 6.11 1.44
C GLY A 42 10.89 7.38 1.24
N LEU A 43 10.16 7.85 2.26
CA LEU A 43 9.48 9.14 2.22
C LEU A 43 10.43 10.31 2.04
N ASN A 44 11.57 10.32 2.75
CA ASN A 44 12.57 11.38 2.61
C ASN A 44 13.14 11.41 1.18
N THR A 45 13.46 10.23 0.63
CA THR A 45 13.91 10.07 -0.75
C THR A 45 12.88 10.60 -1.75
N TYR A 46 11.62 10.19 -1.60
CA TYR A 46 10.51 10.64 -2.44
C TYR A 46 10.32 12.17 -2.38
N LEU A 47 10.25 12.74 -1.18
CA LEU A 47 10.01 14.18 -1.01
C LEU A 47 11.15 15.03 -1.58
N ASN A 48 12.40 14.60 -1.43
CA ASN A 48 13.55 15.31 -2.00
C ASN A 48 13.58 15.20 -3.53
N ALA A 49 13.24 14.03 -4.09
CA ALA A 49 13.24 13.81 -5.53
C ALA A 49 12.15 14.60 -6.27
N HIS A 50 11.00 14.81 -5.61
CA HIS A 50 9.83 15.51 -6.19
C HIS A 50 9.60 16.90 -5.60
N HIS A 51 10.59 17.45 -4.90
CA HIS A 51 10.47 18.78 -4.31
C HIS A 51 10.23 19.84 -5.41
N HIS A 52 9.20 20.67 -5.21
CA HIS A 52 8.75 21.67 -6.20
C HIS A 52 8.24 21.10 -7.53
N ASN A 53 7.86 19.83 -7.59
CA ASN A 53 7.33 19.20 -8.80
C ASN A 53 6.07 18.37 -8.48
N THR A 54 5.45 17.81 -9.51
CA THR A 54 4.34 16.87 -9.39
C THR A 54 4.84 15.43 -9.25
N ALA A 55 3.96 14.54 -8.80
CA ALA A 55 4.25 13.12 -8.65
C ALA A 55 3.02 12.25 -8.91
N GLU A 56 3.28 11.01 -9.29
CA GLU A 56 2.30 9.94 -9.41
C GLU A 56 2.45 8.94 -8.26
N ALA A 57 1.47 8.05 -8.09
CA ALA A 57 1.53 7.02 -7.04
C ALA A 57 2.73 6.07 -7.21
N SER A 58 3.12 5.79 -8.46
CA SER A 58 4.28 4.98 -8.85
C SER A 58 5.60 5.54 -8.32
N ASP A 59 5.74 6.87 -8.28
CA ASP A 59 6.95 7.54 -7.77
C ASP A 59 7.17 7.25 -6.28
N LEU A 60 6.09 7.36 -5.48
CA LEU A 60 6.12 7.01 -4.07
C LEU A 60 6.48 5.54 -3.86
N PHE A 61 5.85 4.64 -4.63
CA PHE A 61 6.08 3.20 -4.47
C PHE A 61 7.52 2.82 -4.85
N THR A 62 8.07 3.48 -5.87
CA THR A 62 9.47 3.30 -6.29
C THR A 62 10.43 3.71 -5.16
N ALA A 63 10.25 4.90 -4.58
CA ALA A 63 11.11 5.37 -3.49
C ALA A 63 11.06 4.46 -2.24
N LEU A 64 9.86 3.98 -1.89
CA LEU A 64 9.67 3.01 -0.81
C LEU A 64 10.33 1.66 -1.12
N HIS A 65 10.20 1.18 -2.36
CA HIS A 65 10.81 -0.07 -2.81
C HIS A 65 12.35 -0.01 -2.79
N THR A 66 12.94 1.08 -3.28
CA THR A 66 14.40 1.29 -3.24
C THR A 66 14.93 1.30 -1.81
N SER A 67 14.24 1.99 -0.89
CA SER A 67 14.61 1.99 0.53
C SER A 67 14.48 0.61 1.17
N PHE A 68 13.44 -0.15 0.78
CA PHE A 68 13.25 -1.53 1.23
C PHE A 68 14.37 -2.46 0.77
N LEU A 69 14.75 -2.40 -0.51
CA LEU A 69 15.84 -3.23 -1.07
C LEU A 69 17.22 -2.84 -0.54
N THR A 70 17.43 -1.59 -0.13
CA THR A 70 18.68 -1.17 0.51
C THR A 70 18.93 -1.96 1.80
N VAL A 71 17.88 -2.29 2.54
CA VAL A 71 17.96 -3.09 3.77
C VAL A 71 17.77 -4.59 3.50
N ASN A 72 17.03 -4.95 2.46
CA ASN A 72 16.68 -6.33 2.10
C ASN A 72 17.10 -6.66 0.66
N PRO A 73 18.40 -6.68 0.34
CA PRO A 73 18.89 -6.74 -1.05
C PRO A 73 18.56 -8.04 -1.78
N THR A 74 18.30 -9.12 -1.04
CA THR A 74 17.93 -10.43 -1.61
C THR A 74 16.42 -10.69 -1.57
N SER A 75 15.61 -9.69 -1.20
CA SER A 75 14.16 -9.87 -1.14
C SER A 75 13.58 -9.95 -2.55
N GLU A 76 12.75 -10.97 -2.79
CA GLU A 76 11.95 -11.08 -4.01
C GLU A 76 10.63 -10.29 -3.92
N ILE A 77 10.38 -9.60 -2.80
CA ILE A 77 9.13 -8.87 -2.60
C ILE A 77 9.18 -7.51 -3.29
N SER A 78 8.27 -7.31 -4.24
CA SER A 78 8.01 -6.03 -4.88
C SER A 78 7.01 -5.21 -4.06
N VAL A 79 7.50 -4.14 -3.42
CA VAL A 79 6.65 -3.18 -2.69
C VAL A 79 5.64 -2.51 -3.63
N ILE A 80 6.05 -2.31 -4.89
CA ILE A 80 5.22 -1.74 -5.94
C ILE A 80 4.02 -2.65 -6.22
N ASP A 81 4.25 -3.96 -6.42
CA ASP A 81 3.18 -4.91 -6.70
C ASP A 81 2.22 -5.04 -5.52
N VAL A 82 2.75 -5.09 -4.30
CA VAL A 82 1.94 -5.08 -3.09
C VAL A 82 1.03 -3.86 -3.07
N MET A 83 1.55 -2.65 -3.29
CA MET A 83 0.73 -1.42 -3.27
C MET A 83 -0.27 -1.34 -4.41
N ASN A 84 0.08 -1.85 -5.59
CA ASN A 84 -0.84 -1.92 -6.72
C ASN A 84 -2.09 -2.74 -6.37
N THR A 85 -1.95 -3.86 -5.64
CA THR A 85 -3.13 -4.65 -5.22
C THR A 85 -4.11 -3.86 -4.34
N TRP A 86 -3.61 -2.95 -3.50
CA TRP A 86 -4.44 -2.14 -2.59
C TRP A 86 -5.03 -0.89 -3.23
N THR A 87 -4.33 -0.30 -4.21
CA THR A 87 -4.63 1.01 -4.79
C THR A 87 -5.49 0.92 -6.05
N THR A 88 -5.26 -0.10 -6.87
CA THR A 88 -5.96 -0.27 -8.17
C THR A 88 -7.26 -1.06 -8.06
N GLN A 89 -7.47 -1.77 -6.94
CA GLN A 89 -8.66 -2.60 -6.73
C GLN A 89 -9.64 -1.95 -5.73
N MET A 90 -10.94 -2.05 -6.01
CA MET A 90 -12.00 -1.59 -5.10
C MET A 90 -12.19 -2.56 -3.92
N GLY A 91 -12.61 -2.04 -2.77
CA GLY A 91 -12.85 -2.85 -1.56
C GLY A 91 -11.57 -3.20 -0.80
N TYR A 92 -11.66 -4.21 0.05
CA TYR A 92 -10.58 -4.76 0.88
C TYR A 92 -10.85 -6.26 1.10
N PRO A 93 -9.80 -7.09 1.27
CA PRO A 93 -9.98 -8.52 1.47
C PRO A 93 -10.47 -8.83 2.88
N VAL A 94 -11.30 -9.87 2.99
CA VAL A 94 -11.64 -10.54 4.25
C VAL A 94 -10.78 -11.79 4.37
N ILE A 95 -10.01 -11.87 5.45
CA ILE A 95 -9.18 -13.03 5.77
C ILE A 95 -9.93 -13.94 6.74
N THR A 96 -10.28 -15.14 6.29
CA THR A 96 -10.88 -16.19 7.12
C THR A 96 -9.79 -17.13 7.61
N VAL A 97 -9.72 -17.32 8.92
CA VAL A 97 -8.77 -18.24 9.57
C VAL A 97 -9.53 -19.38 10.20
N ASN A 98 -9.33 -20.60 9.69
CA ASN A 98 -9.89 -21.83 10.26
C ASN A 98 -8.78 -22.59 10.99
N ARG A 99 -8.95 -22.81 12.30
CA ARG A 99 -7.96 -23.49 13.15
C ARG A 99 -8.48 -24.85 13.56
N ASN A 100 -7.67 -25.88 13.35
CA ASN A 100 -7.88 -27.22 13.90
C ASN A 100 -6.96 -27.40 15.11
N TYR A 101 -7.57 -27.45 16.30
CA TYR A 101 -6.86 -27.56 17.57
C TYR A 101 -6.63 -29.01 18.03
N ASP A 102 -7.34 -29.98 17.47
CA ASP A 102 -7.42 -31.33 18.03
C ASP A 102 -6.28 -32.23 17.54
N THR A 103 -6.11 -32.38 16.22
CA THR A 103 -5.29 -33.47 15.67
C THR A 103 -3.94 -33.02 15.09
N ALA A 104 -3.85 -31.80 14.56
CA ALA A 104 -2.66 -31.34 13.84
C ALA A 104 -2.17 -29.94 14.23
N ARG A 105 -2.88 -29.23 15.12
CA ARG A 105 -2.60 -27.83 15.51
C ARG A 105 -2.33 -26.93 14.29
N THR A 106 -3.18 -27.05 13.26
CA THR A 106 -3.01 -26.33 11.99
C THR A 106 -3.94 -25.13 11.89
N ALA A 107 -3.51 -24.12 11.14
CA ALA A 107 -4.34 -22.98 10.74
C ALA A 107 -4.39 -22.90 9.20
N LYS A 108 -5.60 -22.91 8.64
CA LYS A 108 -5.85 -22.65 7.22
C LYS A 108 -6.32 -21.22 7.06
N VAL A 109 -5.68 -20.48 6.16
CA VAL A 109 -5.99 -19.08 5.88
C VAL A 109 -6.52 -18.96 4.46
N LYS A 110 -7.65 -18.28 4.29
CA LYS A 110 -8.24 -18.00 2.97
C LYS A 110 -8.57 -16.51 2.89
N GLN A 111 -8.21 -15.88 1.78
CA GLN A 111 -8.67 -14.54 1.44
C GLN A 111 -9.83 -14.60 0.44
N VAL A 112 -10.80 -13.71 0.63
CA VAL A 112 -11.89 -13.41 -0.31
C VAL A 112 -12.09 -11.90 -0.36
N ARG A 113 -12.64 -11.41 -1.47
CA ARG A 113 -12.98 -9.99 -1.63
C ARG A 113 -14.36 -9.71 -1.03
#